data_AF-A0A7X8RYW7-F1
#
_entry.id   AF-A0A7X8RYW7-F1
#
_cell.length_a   1.000
_cell.length_b   1.000
_cell.length_c   1.000
_cell.angle_alpha   90.00
_cell.angle_beta   90.00
_cell.angle_gamma   90.00
#
_symmetry.space_group_name_H-M   'P 1'
#
loop_
_entity.id
_entity.type
_entity.pdbx_description
1 polymer ?
#
loop_
_entity_poly.entity_id
_entity_poly.type
_entity_poly.pdbx_seq_one_letter_code
_entity_poly.pdbx_strand_id
1 'polypeptide(L)'
;MTETVLITLRLPQPLADAAQAAATAQNVSRSNLLRIALEQFLGVMSGTSEADRRRQFSAEYLFLVADLIVQRQYPDAHTALITEAERRMEALCAPS
;
A
#
# COMPACT_ATOMS: atom_id res chain seq x y z
N MET A 1 4.79 -8.79 -25.61
CA MET A 1 5.08 -10.11 -25.02
C MET A 1 6.36 -9.95 -24.24
N THR A 2 6.35 -10.13 -22.91
CA THR A 2 7.55 -10.02 -22.09
C THR A 2 8.44 -11.24 -22.36
N GLU A 3 9.69 -11.00 -22.76
CA GLU A 3 10.67 -12.07 -22.89
C GLU A 3 10.89 -12.74 -21.54
N THR A 4 10.96 -14.08 -21.54
CA THR A 4 11.21 -14.86 -20.32
C THR A 4 12.59 -15.49 -20.41
N VAL A 5 13.37 -15.36 -19.35
CA VAL A 5 14.71 -15.96 -19.22
C VAL A 5 14.67 -17.07 -18.18
N LEU A 6 15.25 -18.22 -18.48
CA LEU A 6 15.37 -19.34 -17.53
C LEU A 6 16.50 -19.05 -16.53
N ILE A 7 16.16 -19.03 -15.24
CA ILE A 7 17.13 -18.88 -14.14
C ILE A 7 17.12 -20.17 -13.31
N THR A 8 18.28 -20.79 -13.13
CA THR A 8 18.44 -21.95 -12.23
C THR A 8 18.97 -21.50 -10.88
N LEU A 9 18.29 -21.89 -9.80
CA LEU A 9 18.62 -21.51 -8.43
C LEU A 9 18.79 -22.77 -7.57
N ARG A 10 19.70 -22.71 -6.58
CA ARG A 10 19.83 -23.72 -5.53
C ARG A 10 19.21 -23.16 -4.25
N LEU A 11 18.24 -23.88 -3.69
CA LEU A 11 17.56 -23.52 -2.45
C LEU A 11 17.83 -24.59 -1.39
N PRO A 12 17.94 -24.22 -0.10
CA PRO A 12 17.92 -25.20 0.99
C PRO A 12 16.66 -26.05 0.93
N GLN A 13 16.79 -27.35 1.22
CA GLN A 13 15.67 -28.30 1.15
C GLN A 13 14.40 -27.83 1.89
N PRO A 14 14.48 -27.29 3.14
CA PRO A 14 13.28 -26.84 3.86
C PRO A 14 12.55 -25.69 3.14
N LEU A 15 13.29 -24.82 2.45
CA LEU A 15 12.72 -23.71 1.70
C LEU A 15 12.06 -24.18 0.41
N ALA A 16 12.65 -25.18 -0.26
CA ALA A 16 12.05 -25.79 -1.45
C ALA A 16 10.73 -26.48 -1.11
N ASP A 17 10.67 -27.18 0.01
CA ASP A 17 9.46 -27.86 0.49
C ASP A 17 8.38 -26.85 0.90
N ALA A 18 8.75 -25.79 1.61
CA ALA A 18 7.82 -24.71 1.96
C ALA A 18 7.27 -23.98 0.72
N ALA A 19 8.11 -23.70 -0.27
CA ALA A 19 7.69 -23.09 -1.52
C ALA A 19 6.74 -24.01 -2.33
N GLN A 20 7.00 -25.32 -2.32
CA GLN A 20 6.11 -26.30 -2.94
C GLN A 20 4.75 -26.34 -2.25
N ALA A 21 4.71 -26.39 -0.92
CA ALA A 21 3.47 -26.40 -0.15
C ALA A 21 2.64 -25.13 -0.41
N ALA A 22 3.30 -23.96 -0.40
CA ALA A 22 2.63 -22.69 -0.69
C ALA A 22 2.08 -22.62 -2.13
N ALA A 23 2.82 -23.16 -3.11
CA ALA A 23 2.38 -23.19 -4.50
C ALA A 23 1.14 -24.08 -4.68
N THR A 24 1.13 -25.24 -4.03
CA THR A 24 -0.03 -26.15 -4.02
C THR A 24 -1.23 -25.51 -3.33
N ALA A 25 -1.04 -24.86 -2.17
CA ALA A 25 -2.11 -24.20 -1.44
C ALA A 25 -2.77 -23.06 -2.23
N GLN A 26 -1.98 -22.32 -3.02
CA GLN A 26 -2.47 -21.21 -3.84
C GLN A 26 -2.88 -21.63 -5.27
N ASN A 27 -2.81 -22.92 -5.59
CA ASN A 27 -3.08 -23.48 -6.92
C ASN A 27 -2.29 -22.78 -8.06
N VAL A 28 -1.02 -22.46 -7.81
CA VAL A 28 -0.11 -21.83 -8.78
C VAL A 28 1.11 -22.72 -9.01
N SER A 29 1.79 -22.54 -10.15
CA SER A 29 3.05 -23.22 -10.38
C SER A 29 4.15 -22.65 -9.48
N ARG A 30 5.14 -23.48 -9.11
CA ARG A 30 6.30 -23.05 -8.31
C ARG A 30 7.03 -21.87 -8.93
N SER A 31 7.20 -21.89 -10.25
CA SER A 31 7.86 -20.80 -10.99
C SER A 31 7.06 -19.50 -10.90
N ASN A 32 5.73 -19.58 -10.87
CA ASN A 32 4.89 -18.40 -10.69
C ASN A 32 4.97 -17.86 -9.26
N LEU A 33 4.95 -18.74 -8.26
CA LEU A 33 5.14 -18.35 -6.86
C LEU A 33 6.50 -17.66 -6.64
N LEU A 34 7.58 -18.22 -7.19
CA LEU A 34 8.91 -17.62 -7.10
C LEU A 34 8.99 -16.28 -7.83
N ARG A 35 8.31 -16.14 -8.97
CA ARG A 35 8.22 -14.86 -9.68
C ARG A 35 7.51 -13.81 -8.82
N ILE A 36 6.36 -14.14 -8.25
CA ILE A 36 5.61 -13.23 -7.36
C ILE A 36 6.46 -12.83 -6.16
N ALA A 37 7.14 -13.78 -5.51
CA ALA A 37 8.01 -13.50 -4.38
C ALA A 37 9.19 -12.58 -4.77
N LEU A 38 9.80 -12.82 -5.95
CA LEU A 38 10.87 -11.97 -6.47
C LEU A 38 10.37 -10.57 -6.82
N GLU A 39 9.20 -10.45 -7.46
CA GLU A 39 8.57 -9.16 -7.78
C GLU A 39 8.24 -8.37 -6.51
N GLN A 40 7.71 -9.03 -5.47
CA GLN A 40 7.45 -8.40 -4.18
C GLN A 40 8.74 -7.96 -3.49
N PHE A 41 9.75 -8.84 -3.44
CA PHE A 41 11.04 -8.54 -2.83
C PHE A 41 11.76 -7.39 -3.56
N LEU A 42 11.78 -7.45 -4.89
CA LEU A 42 12.33 -6.37 -5.72
C LEU A 42 11.51 -5.11 -5.60
N GLY A 43 10.18 -5.16 -5.49
CA GLY A 43 9.33 -3.99 -5.21
C GLY A 43 9.69 -3.33 -3.88
N VAL A 44 9.86 -4.12 -2.82
CA VAL A 44 10.33 -3.65 -1.50
C VAL A 44 11.72 -3.01 -1.61
N MET A 45 12.65 -3.62 -2.35
CA MET A 45 14.02 -3.12 -2.51
C MET A 45 14.16 -1.90 -3.45
N SER A 46 13.42 -1.88 -4.55
CA SER A 46 13.44 -0.81 -5.57
C SER A 46 12.65 0.42 -5.14
N GLY A 47 11.92 0.32 -4.04
CA GLY A 47 11.22 1.44 -3.47
C GLY A 47 9.84 1.66 -4.12
N THR A 48 8.90 0.75 -3.85
CA THR A 48 7.56 1.17 -3.38
C THR A 48 7.61 1.93 -2.02
N SER A 49 8.85 2.19 -1.58
CA SER A 49 9.48 3.36 -0.96
C SER A 49 8.83 4.00 0.25
N GLU A 50 9.67 4.17 1.28
CA GLU A 50 9.59 5.24 2.26
C GLU A 50 9.12 6.59 1.70
N ALA A 51 9.35 6.92 0.42
CA ALA A 51 8.91 8.16 -0.19
C ALA A 51 7.41 8.17 -0.54
N ASP A 52 6.82 7.08 -1.03
CA ASP A 52 5.37 6.98 -1.25
C ASP A 52 4.62 6.80 0.07
N ARG A 53 5.21 6.03 1.00
CA ARG A 53 4.76 5.99 2.40
C ARG A 53 4.84 7.38 3.02
N ARG A 54 5.96 8.11 2.89
CA ARG A 54 6.09 9.52 3.34
C ARG A 54 5.14 10.46 2.64
N ARG A 55 4.80 10.26 1.37
CA ARG A 55 3.80 11.10 0.67
C ARG A 55 2.42 10.92 1.29
N GLN A 56 1.98 9.68 1.48
CA GLN A 56 0.71 9.38 2.17
C GLN A 56 0.74 9.89 3.62
N PHE A 57 1.81 9.63 4.37
CA PHE A 57 1.99 10.16 5.72
C PHE A 57 2.10 11.69 5.77
N SER A 58 2.68 12.34 4.75
CA SER A 58 2.83 13.80 4.69
C SER A 58 1.51 14.50 4.42
N ALA A 59 0.63 13.87 3.62
CA ALA A 59 -0.72 14.36 3.40
C ALA A 59 -1.52 14.28 4.71
N GLU A 60 -1.51 13.12 5.39
CA GLU A 60 -2.14 12.96 6.71
C GLU A 60 -1.56 13.90 7.77
N TYR A 61 -0.23 14.07 7.78
CA TYR A 61 0.45 14.99 8.68
C TYR A 61 0.03 16.45 8.42
N LEU A 62 -0.08 16.87 7.15
CA LEU A 62 -0.56 18.21 6.81
C LEU A 62 -2.01 18.43 7.24
N PHE A 63 -2.89 17.43 7.05
CA PHE A 63 -4.27 17.50 7.55
C PHE A 63 -4.30 17.63 9.07
N LEU A 64 -3.53 16.82 9.79
CA LEU A 64 -3.44 16.87 11.25
C LEU A 64 -2.92 18.23 11.75
N VAL A 65 -1.88 18.77 11.10
CA VAL A 65 -1.32 20.08 11.45
C VAL A 65 -2.33 21.20 11.21
N ALA A 66 -3.03 21.17 10.07
CA ALA A 66 -4.05 22.17 9.75
C ALA A 66 -5.22 22.13 10.74
N ASP A 67 -5.73 20.93 11.05
CA ASP A 67 -6.80 20.74 12.04
C ASP A 67 -6.40 21.30 13.41
N LEU A 68 -5.19 20.99 13.87
CA LEU A 68 -4.68 21.41 15.17
C LEU A 68 -4.41 22.92 15.25
N ILE A 69 -4.00 23.55 14.14
CA ILE A 69 -3.86 25.01 14.04
C ILE A 69 -5.25 25.66 14.09
N VAL A 70 -6.20 25.19 13.30
CA VAL A 70 -7.56 25.74 13.25
C VAL A 70 -8.25 25.59 14.60
N GLN A 71 -8.16 24.42 15.24
CA GLN A 71 -8.74 24.19 16.56
C GLN A 71 -8.18 25.13 17.63
N ARG A 72 -6.88 25.47 17.57
CA ARG A 72 -6.22 26.32 18.57
C ARG A 72 -6.35 27.82 18.31
N GLN A 73 -6.28 28.23 17.04
CA GLN A 73 -6.22 29.64 16.67
C GLN A 73 -7.57 30.19 16.18
N TYR A 74 -8.44 29.31 15.68
CA TYR A 74 -9.73 29.65 15.08
C TYR A 74 -10.83 28.67 15.52
N PRO A 75 -11.06 28.48 16.83
CA PRO A 75 -12.00 27.48 17.35
C PRO A 75 -13.43 27.68 16.82
N ASP A 76 -13.86 28.93 16.64
CA ASP A 76 -15.19 29.25 16.12
C ASP A 76 -15.38 28.82 14.65
N ALA A 77 -14.30 28.77 13.88
CA ALA A 77 -14.30 28.33 12.49
C ALA A 77 -14.12 26.82 12.35
N HIS A 78 -13.52 26.15 13.36
CA HIS A 78 -13.24 24.71 13.34
C HIS A 78 -14.51 23.89 13.12
N THR A 79 -15.54 24.11 13.95
CA THR A 79 -16.82 23.41 13.85
C THR A 79 -17.49 23.61 12.49
N ALA A 80 -17.47 24.85 11.98
CA ALA A 80 -18.06 25.16 10.67
C ALA A 80 -17.35 24.45 9.52
N LEU A 81 -16.01 24.33 9.59
CA LEU A 81 -15.21 23.63 8.58
C LEU A 81 -15.44 22.11 8.61
N ILE A 82 -15.59 21.50 9.79
CA ILE A 82 -15.92 20.08 9.93
C ILE A 82 -17.31 19.80 9.35
N THR A 83 -18.33 20.58 9.72
CA THR A 83 -19.69 20.41 9.20
C THR A 83 -19.76 20.58 7.67
N GLU A 84 -19.03 21.53 7.10
CA GLU A 84 -18.98 21.71 5.66
C GLU A 84 -18.22 20.56 4.96
N ALA A 85 -17.20 19.99 5.58
CA ALA A 85 -16.49 18.83 5.06
C ALA A 85 -17.38 17.57 5.04
N GLU A 86 -18.15 17.35 6.11
CA GLU A 86 -19.15 16.27 6.19
C GLU A 86 -20.19 16.40 5.08
N ARG A 87 -20.78 17.59 4.91
CA ARG A 87 -21.75 17.87 3.85
C ARG A 87 -21.20 17.56 2.45
N ARG A 88 -19.94 17.91 2.18
CA ARG A 88 -19.28 17.62 0.89
C ARG A 88 -19.04 16.13 0.69
N MET A 89 -18.66 15.41 1.75
CA MET A 89 -18.47 13.97 1.70
C MET A 89 -19.80 13.25 1.42
N GLU A 90 -20.88 13.64 2.10
CA GLU A 90 -22.21 13.10 1.86
C GLU A 90 -22.67 13.34 0.42
N ALA A 91 -22.42 14.53 -0.14
CA ALA A 91 -22.72 14.83 -1.54
C ALA A 91 -21.90 14.01 -2.55
N LEU A 92 -20.66 13.62 -2.20
CA LEU A 92 -19.80 12.76 -3.00
C LEU A 92 -20.20 11.28 -2.93
N CYS A 93 -20.71 10.83 -1.78
CA CYS A 93 -21.11 9.45 -1.52
C CYS A 93 -22.58 9.15 -1.83
N ALA A 94 -23.42 10.17 -2.04
CA ALA A 94 -24.80 9.98 -2.44
C ALA A 94 -24.87 9.25 -3.80
N PRO A 95 -25.72 8.22 -3.94
CA PRO A 95 -25.88 7.53 -5.22
C PRO A 95 -26.51 8.48 -6.24
N SER A 96 -25.88 8.58 -7.41
CA SER A 96 -26.35 9.37 -8.56
C SER A 96 -27.76 8.99 -9.01
#